data_AF-A0A845LKW3-F1
#
_entry.id   AF-A0A845LKW3-F1
#
_cell.length_a   1.000
_cell.length_b   1.000
_cell.length_c   1.000
_cell.angle_alpha   90.00
_cell.angle_beta   90.00
_cell.angle_gamma   90.00
#
_symmetry.space_group_name_H-M   'P 1'
#
loop_
_entity.id
_entity.type
_entity.pdbx_description
1 polymer ?
#
loop_
_entity_poly.entity_id
_entity_poly.type
_entity_poly.pdbx_seq_one_letter_code
_entity_poly.pdbx_strand_id
1 'polypeptide(L)'
;METENKLQTPEALESRIQVLLDRQLFDDTESNLIRLRYGIGIEQPLPPSEIARVMKIKAKVLEALVDQVDRKIFNHLKNEL
;
A
#
# COMPACT_ATOMS: atom_id res chain seq x y z
N MET A 1 -29.63 8.52 -13.15
CA MET A 1 -29.30 7.58 -12.07
C MET A 1 -27.82 7.26 -12.23
N GLU A 2 -26.97 8.05 -11.58
CA GLU A 2 -25.50 7.98 -11.66
C GLU A 2 -24.97 7.26 -10.43
N THR A 3 -24.84 5.95 -10.48
CA THR A 3 -24.36 5.16 -9.33
C THR A 3 -23.43 4.04 -9.77
N GLU A 4 -22.35 4.35 -10.48
CA GLU A 4 -21.31 3.34 -10.77
C GLU A 4 -19.87 3.83 -10.65
N ASN A 5 -19.61 5.06 -10.18
CA ASN A 5 -18.24 5.62 -10.14
C ASN A 5 -17.71 5.94 -8.72
N LYS A 6 -18.16 5.21 -7.69
CA LYS A 6 -17.71 5.41 -6.29
C LYS A 6 -16.50 4.57 -5.88
N LEU A 7 -15.89 3.79 -6.79
CA LEU A 7 -14.85 2.80 -6.45
C LEU A 7 -13.43 3.17 -6.88
N GLN A 8 -13.19 4.35 -7.47
CA GLN A 8 -11.88 4.72 -8.04
C GLN A 8 -11.23 5.97 -7.42
N THR A 9 -11.73 6.48 -6.28
CA THR A 9 -11.06 7.61 -5.62
C THR A 9 -9.87 7.13 -4.78
N PRO A 10 -8.73 7.86 -4.79
CA PRO A 10 -7.56 7.54 -3.96
C PRO A 10 -7.91 7.39 -2.47
N GLU A 11 -8.87 8.17 -1.99
CA GLU A 11 -9.38 8.14 -0.61
C GLU A 11 -10.05 6.80 -0.25
N ALA A 12 -10.78 6.21 -1.19
CA ALA A 12 -11.41 4.89 -0.98
C ALA A 12 -10.38 3.77 -0.94
N LEU A 13 -9.30 3.89 -1.74
CA LEU A 13 -8.20 2.93 -1.69
C LEU A 13 -7.43 3.06 -0.38
N GLU A 14 -7.07 4.28 0.04
CA GLU A 14 -6.37 4.53 1.31
C GLU A 14 -7.11 3.90 2.49
N SER A 15 -8.42 4.13 2.61
CA SER A 15 -9.25 3.56 3.67
C SER A 15 -9.21 2.02 3.67
N ARG A 16 -9.27 1.39 2.49
CA ARG A 16 -9.20 -0.07 2.36
C ARG A 16 -7.83 -0.60 2.77
N ILE A 17 -6.75 0.04 2.32
CA ILE A 17 -5.38 -0.33 2.70
C ILE A 17 -5.15 -0.14 4.19
N GLN A 18 -5.70 0.91 4.79
CA GLN A 18 -5.63 1.15 6.24
C GLN A 18 -6.31 0.01 7.02
N VAL A 19 -7.50 -0.43 6.60
CA VAL A 19 -8.15 -1.60 7.20
C VAL A 19 -7.28 -2.86 7.10
N LEU A 20 -6.58 -3.06 5.97
CA LEU A 20 -5.66 -4.19 5.84
C LEU A 20 -4.45 -4.10 6.80
N LEU A 21 -3.94 -2.88 7.06
CA LEU A 21 -2.88 -2.63 8.04
C LEU A 21 -3.35 -2.91 9.47
N ASP A 22 -4.58 -2.50 9.83
CA ASP A 22 -5.17 -2.74 11.16
C ASP A 22 -5.37 -4.23 11.46
N ARG A 23 -5.55 -5.06 10.43
CA ARG A 23 -5.67 -6.52 10.56
C ARG A 23 -4.34 -7.23 10.86
N GLN A 24 -3.22 -6.50 10.94
CA GLN A 24 -1.88 -7.05 11.19
C GLN A 24 -1.49 -8.18 10.22
N LEU A 25 -1.91 -8.05 8.95
CA LEU A 25 -1.64 -9.02 7.88
C LEU A 25 -0.21 -8.92 7.32
N PHE A 26 0.47 -7.83 7.64
CA PHE A 26 1.78 -7.45 7.13
C PHE A 26 2.77 -7.36 8.29
N ASP A 27 4.01 -7.77 8.05
CA ASP A 27 5.08 -7.55 9.04
C ASP A 27 5.41 -6.04 9.18
N ASP A 28 6.27 -5.68 10.13
CA ASP A 28 6.65 -4.28 10.37
C ASP A 28 7.27 -3.61 9.14
N THR A 29 8.03 -4.37 8.35
CA THR A 29 8.73 -3.86 7.16
C THR A 29 7.75 -3.61 6.03
N GLU A 30 6.86 -4.57 5.78
CA GLU A 30 5.77 -4.50 4.82
C GLU A 30 4.80 -3.37 5.20
N SER A 31 4.39 -3.28 6.47
CA SER A 31 3.51 -2.22 6.97
C SER A 31 4.13 -0.83 6.77
N ASN A 32 5.43 -0.69 7.04
CA ASN A 32 6.14 0.56 6.79
C ASN A 32 6.19 0.90 5.29
N LEU A 33 6.49 -0.09 4.42
CA LEU A 33 6.47 0.10 2.97
C LEU A 33 5.10 0.58 2.48
N ILE A 34 4.01 -0.05 2.95
CA ILE A 34 2.64 0.31 2.56
C ILE A 34 2.34 1.76 2.95
N ARG A 35 2.67 2.15 4.18
CA ARG A 35 2.46 3.53 4.65
C ARG A 35 3.19 4.55 3.77
N LEU A 36 4.46 4.28 3.45
CA LEU A 36 5.26 5.17 2.60
C LEU A 36 4.75 5.22 1.15
N ARG A 37 4.33 4.08 0.58
CA ARG A 37 3.88 3.96 -0.81
C ARG A 37 2.51 4.58 -1.06
N TYR A 38 1.59 4.44 -0.09
CA TYR A 38 0.23 4.93 -0.20
C TYR A 38 -0.01 6.27 0.51
N GLY A 39 0.97 6.78 1.26
CA GLY A 39 0.84 8.05 1.98
C GLY A 39 0.10 7.93 3.32
N ILE A 40 -0.09 6.72 3.86
CA ILE A 40 -0.88 6.51 5.07
C ILE A 40 -0.12 7.03 6.29
N GLY A 41 -0.66 8.09 6.91
CA GLY A 41 -0.05 8.73 8.08
C GLY A 41 1.11 9.68 7.75
N ILE A 42 1.27 10.08 6.49
CA ILE A 42 2.22 11.10 6.02
C ILE A 42 1.52 12.07 5.07
N GLU A 43 2.14 13.21 4.76
CA GLU A 43 1.52 14.24 3.89
C GLU A 43 1.25 13.73 2.46
N GLN A 44 2.11 12.87 1.93
CA GLN A 44 1.99 12.35 0.57
C GLN A 44 2.73 11.02 0.37
N PRO A 45 2.28 10.16 -0.57
CA PRO A 45 3.00 8.97 -0.96
C PRO A 45 4.40 9.31 -1.49
N LEU A 46 5.37 8.47 -1.15
CA LEU A 46 6.76 8.61 -1.58
C LEU A 46 7.04 7.81 -2.85
N PRO A 47 7.89 8.34 -3.76
CA PRO A 47 8.33 7.58 -4.91
C PRO A 47 9.27 6.44 -4.49
N PRO A 48 9.38 5.35 -5.29
CA PRO A 48 10.20 4.19 -4.95
C PRO A 48 11.66 4.53 -4.59
N SER A 49 12.26 5.51 -5.28
CA SER A 49 13.64 5.95 -5.00
C SER A 49 13.82 6.52 -3.59
N GLU A 50 12.83 7.27 -3.09
CA GLU A 50 12.86 7.84 -1.74
C GLU A 50 12.54 6.78 -0.70
N ILE A 51 11.59 5.88 -0.97
CA ILE A 51 11.30 4.72 -0.11
C ILE A 51 12.57 3.88 0.10
N ALA A 52 13.31 3.60 -0.98
CA ALA A 52 14.57 2.83 -0.90
C ALA A 52 15.59 3.50 0.03
N ARG A 53 15.69 4.84 -0.02
CA ARG A 53 16.55 5.64 0.86
C ARG A 53 16.10 5.58 2.31
N VAL A 54 14.81 5.80 2.58
CA VAL A 54 14.22 5.80 3.92
C VAL A 54 14.36 4.43 4.58
N MET A 55 14.06 3.36 3.84
CA MET A 55 14.16 1.99 4.31
C MET A 55 15.60 1.45 4.30
N LYS A 56 16.56 2.19 3.73
CA LYS A 56 17.97 1.80 3.57
C LYS A 56 18.16 0.45 2.87
N ILE A 57 17.33 0.17 1.86
CA ILE A 57 17.40 -1.06 1.04
C ILE A 57 17.76 -0.75 -0.40
N LYS A 58 18.33 -1.74 -1.09
CA LYS A 58 18.67 -1.61 -2.52
C LYS A 58 17.40 -1.55 -3.37
N ALA A 59 17.42 -0.78 -4.46
CA ALA A 59 16.26 -0.63 -5.36
C ALA A 59 15.69 -1.96 -5.85
N LYS A 60 16.55 -2.93 -6.22
CA LYS A 60 16.13 -4.28 -6.65
C LYS A 60 15.42 -5.07 -5.53
N VAL A 61 15.82 -4.85 -4.27
CA VAL A 61 15.17 -5.49 -3.11
C VAL A 61 13.83 -4.82 -2.84
N LEU A 62 13.78 -3.49 -2.92
CA LEU A 62 12.53 -2.74 -2.80
C LEU A 62 11.53 -3.17 -3.87
N GLU A 63 11.96 -3.30 -5.13
CA GLU A 63 11.10 -3.73 -6.23
C GLU A 63 10.45 -5.09 -5.96
N ALA A 64 11.24 -6.07 -5.52
CA ALA A 64 10.73 -7.39 -5.15
C ALA A 64 9.77 -7.32 -3.96
N LEU A 65 10.10 -6.51 -2.94
CA LEU A 65 9.25 -6.33 -1.76
C LEU A 65 7.92 -5.66 -2.12
N VAL A 66 7.96 -4.66 -3.01
CA VAL A 66 6.78 -3.98 -3.54
C VAL A 66 5.89 -4.96 -4.28
N ASP A 67 6.43 -5.77 -5.20
CA ASP A 67 5.63 -6.76 -5.94
C ASP A 67 4.97 -7.79 -4.99
N GLN A 68 5.72 -8.26 -3.98
CA GLN A 68 5.19 -9.15 -2.96
C GLN A 68 4.04 -8.51 -2.17
N VAL A 69 4.21 -7.28 -1.70
CA VAL A 69 3.22 -6.55 -0.91
C VAL A 69 1.99 -6.22 -1.76
N ASP A 70 2.18 -5.72 -2.98
CA ASP A 70 1.08 -5.39 -3.89
C ASP A 70 0.25 -6.66 -4.21
N ARG A 71 0.89 -7.82 -4.41
CA ARG A 71 0.18 -9.10 -4.57
C ARG A 71 -0.60 -9.51 -3.32
N LYS A 72 -0.02 -9.36 -2.13
CA LYS A 72 -0.72 -9.65 -0.86
C LYS A 72 -1.95 -8.77 -0.72
N ILE A 73 -1.80 -7.46 -0.89
CA ILE A 73 -2.88 -6.48 -0.87
C ILE A 73 -3.97 -6.90 -1.87
N PHE A 74 -3.59 -7.15 -3.12
CA PHE A 74 -4.53 -7.53 -4.17
C PHE A 74 -5.33 -8.79 -3.80
N ASN A 75 -4.66 -9.83 -3.28
CA ASN A 75 -5.32 -11.05 -2.86
C ASN A 75 -6.31 -10.81 -1.71
N HIS A 76 -5.97 -9.95 -0.74
CA HIS A 76 -6.88 -9.60 0.34
C HIS A 76 -8.07 -8.78 -0.16
N LEU A 77 -7.82 -7.75 -0.98
CA LEU A 77 -8.88 -6.92 -1.56
C LEU A 77 -9.82 -7.71 -2.47
N LYS A 78 -9.30 -8.72 -3.18
CA LYS A 78 -10.09 -9.62 -4.04
C LYS A 78 -11.00 -10.53 -3.24
N ASN A 79 -10.55 -11.02 -2.08
CA ASN A 79 -11.37 -11.90 -1.22
C ASN A 79 -12.45 -11.13 -0.44
N GLU A 80 -12.43 -9.79 -0.45
CA GLU A 80 -13.47 -8.93 0.14
C GLU A 80 -14.50 -8.40 -0.89
N LEU A 81 -14.38 -8.80 -2.17
CA LEU A 81 -15.34 -8.53 -3.25
C LEU A 81 -16.19 -9.77 -3.52
#